data_AF-A0A182KAC5-F1
#
_entry.id   AF-A0A182KAC5-F1
#
_cell.length_a   1.000
_cell.length_b   1.000
_cell.length_c   1.000
_cell.angle_alpha   90.00
_cell.angle_beta   90.00
_cell.angle_gamma   90.00
#
_symmetry.space_group_name_H-M   'P 1'
#
loop_
_entity.id
_entity.type
_entity.pdbx_description
1 polymer ?
#
loop_
_entity_poly.entity_id
_entity_poly.type
_entity_poly.pdbx_seq_one_letter_code
_entity_poly.pdbx_strand_id
1 'polypeptide(L)'
;MINRRKVSTSVLLVPLCLLIAANIEPCTGHGRLIEPPSRASAWRYGFATPPNYNDHELYCGGFNRQWQRNEGKCGECGDPFDAPLPRPHEFGGKWGQGVIVRRYKPGTTITLRVELTASHMGYFEFRICDNVQAKQDCLDKHLMRIVSGTPSIPHPNDLKTRFYPRNGSRIYDMKAELPADLNCNNCVVQWKYVAGNNWGICPDGNGAVGCGPQEEFRACADVSVGEKDGQDNRTPLRPGQKPTPTRAPDSSTEPAEGEEPIEEEPPKGVKYMGPLVAIMSLFLVLCGFAALYIYHYHGGRIKALMRWNREKTQKSGHATEPIANMVAPQYGDVEANAPVPPPRTKRISNQIRDIDAQESSVLSGSTKRQSPLEITVSRQPSGMD
;
A
#
# COMPACT_ATOMS: atom_id res chain seq x y z
N MET A 1 -17.12 -54.60 -4.58
CA MET A 1 -15.86 -53.84 -4.40
C MET A 1 -15.93 -52.54 -5.19
N ILE A 2 -16.20 -51.42 -4.53
CA ILE A 2 -16.31 -50.09 -5.18
C ILE A 2 -14.90 -49.56 -5.41
N ASN A 3 -14.48 -49.48 -6.67
CA ASN A 3 -13.15 -49.01 -7.06
C ASN A 3 -13.10 -47.48 -6.97
N ARG A 4 -12.77 -46.94 -5.79
CA ARG A 4 -12.52 -45.51 -5.57
C ARG A 4 -11.25 -45.09 -6.32
N ARG A 5 -11.38 -44.69 -7.58
CA ARG A 5 -10.28 -44.04 -8.31
C ARG A 5 -10.07 -42.65 -7.73
N LYS A 6 -8.93 -42.46 -7.05
CA LYS A 6 -8.47 -41.16 -6.55
C LYS A 6 -8.45 -40.18 -7.73
N VAL A 7 -9.34 -39.18 -7.70
CA VAL A 7 -9.23 -38.01 -8.59
C VAL A 7 -7.86 -37.41 -8.29
N SER A 8 -7.01 -37.30 -9.32
CA SER A 8 -5.69 -36.69 -9.16
C SER A 8 -5.91 -35.23 -8.74
N THR A 9 -5.59 -34.93 -7.49
CA THR A 9 -5.75 -33.60 -6.86
C THR A 9 -5.15 -32.49 -7.72
N SER A 10 -4.14 -32.81 -8.54
CA SER A 10 -3.47 -31.92 -9.48
C SER A 10 -4.39 -31.30 -10.55
N VAL A 11 -5.46 -31.99 -10.98
CA VAL A 11 -6.33 -31.51 -12.07
C VAL A 11 -7.30 -30.42 -11.60
N LEU A 12 -7.64 -30.38 -10.31
CA LEU A 12 -8.46 -29.33 -9.70
C LEU A 12 -7.62 -28.15 -9.18
N LEU A 13 -6.34 -28.37 -8.86
CA LEU A 13 -5.43 -27.35 -8.33
C LEU A 13 -4.99 -26.33 -9.38
N VAL A 14 -4.73 -26.74 -10.62
CA VAL A 14 -4.28 -25.83 -11.69
C VAL A 14 -5.32 -24.75 -12.05
N PRO A 15 -6.60 -25.06 -12.32
CA PRO A 15 -7.60 -24.03 -12.59
C PRO A 15 -7.89 -23.15 -11.36
N LEU A 16 -7.81 -23.72 -10.15
CA LEU A 16 -7.94 -22.96 -8.91
C LEU A 16 -6.78 -21.98 -8.71
N CYS A 17 -5.54 -22.38 -8.98
CA CYS A 17 -4.37 -21.50 -8.94
C CYS A 17 -4.42 -20.41 -10.02
N LEU A 18 -4.90 -20.71 -11.22
CA LEU A 18 -5.10 -19.71 -12.28
C LEU A 18 -6.21 -18.71 -11.93
N LEU A 19 -7.30 -19.17 -11.31
CA LEU A 19 -8.35 -18.32 -10.78
C LEU A 19 -7.83 -17.43 -9.64
N ILE A 20 -7.02 -17.96 -8.73
CA ILE A 20 -6.39 -17.18 -7.65
C ILE A 20 -5.43 -16.14 -8.23
N ALA A 21 -4.59 -16.52 -9.21
CA ALA A 21 -3.65 -15.61 -9.86
C ALA A 21 -4.36 -14.49 -10.65
N ALA A 22 -5.52 -14.76 -11.25
CA ALA A 22 -6.32 -13.77 -11.97
C ALA A 22 -7.08 -12.79 -11.05
N ASN A 23 -7.15 -13.06 -9.74
CA ASN A 23 -7.76 -12.18 -8.74
C ASN A 23 -6.72 -11.45 -7.86
N ILE A 24 -5.44 -11.50 -8.22
CA ILE A 24 -4.44 -10.62 -7.60
C ILE A 24 -4.61 -9.25 -8.24
N GLU A 25 -5.54 -8.46 -7.72
CA GLU A 25 -5.54 -7.02 -7.99
C GLU A 25 -4.14 -6.50 -7.64
N PRO A 26 -3.47 -5.74 -8.53
CA PRO A 26 -2.27 -5.04 -8.15
C PRO A 26 -2.64 -4.23 -6.91
N CYS A 27 -1.94 -4.46 -5.80
CA CYS A 27 -2.12 -3.60 -4.64
C CYS A 27 -1.86 -2.18 -5.14
N THR A 28 -2.87 -1.33 -5.10
CA THR A 28 -2.74 0.10 -5.38
C THR A 28 -2.46 0.77 -4.05
N GLY A 29 -1.42 1.59 -4.00
CA GLY A 29 -1.01 2.24 -2.78
C GLY A 29 -2.02 3.32 -2.51
N HIS A 30 -2.26 3.63 -1.25
CA HIS A 30 -3.21 4.67 -0.95
C HIS A 30 -2.83 5.38 0.33
N GLY A 31 -2.81 6.70 0.26
CA GLY A 31 -2.55 7.51 1.42
C GLY A 31 -2.80 8.99 1.17
N ARG A 32 -2.97 9.71 2.27
CA ARG A 32 -3.30 11.13 2.28
C ARG A 32 -2.53 11.85 3.37
N LEU A 33 -2.09 13.08 3.07
CA LEU A 33 -1.56 14.01 4.05
C LEU A 33 -2.73 14.65 4.81
N ILE A 34 -2.81 14.34 6.10
CA ILE A 34 -3.92 14.74 6.97
C ILE A 34 -3.53 15.79 8.02
N GLU A 35 -2.24 16.06 8.20
CA GLU A 35 -1.73 17.13 9.06
C GLU A 35 -0.41 17.67 8.50
N PRO A 36 -0.33 18.96 8.17
CA PRO A 36 -1.49 19.83 7.89
C PRO A 36 -2.42 19.18 6.83
N PRO A 37 -3.76 19.26 6.96
CA PRO A 37 -4.66 18.68 5.97
C PRO A 37 -4.35 19.17 4.55
N SER A 38 -4.12 18.26 3.61
CA SER A 38 -3.87 18.63 2.21
C SER A 38 -5.08 19.29 1.56
N ARG A 39 -4.87 19.94 0.41
CA ARG A 39 -5.92 20.49 -0.46
C ARG A 39 -7.05 19.49 -0.74
N ALA A 40 -6.70 18.21 -0.93
CA ALA A 40 -7.67 17.14 -1.16
C ALA A 40 -8.41 16.69 0.11
N SER A 41 -7.78 16.82 1.28
CA SER A 41 -8.31 16.31 2.56
C SER A 41 -8.91 17.39 3.47
N ALA A 42 -8.69 18.67 3.19
CA ALA A 42 -9.09 19.79 4.05
C ALA A 42 -10.58 19.76 4.40
N TRP A 43 -11.45 19.41 3.45
CA TRP A 43 -12.89 19.27 3.68
C TRP A 43 -13.24 18.29 4.81
N ARG A 44 -12.46 17.21 4.99
CA ARG A 44 -12.65 16.24 6.08
C ARG A 44 -12.45 16.86 7.46
N TYR A 45 -11.66 17.93 7.52
CA TYR A 45 -11.29 18.64 8.74
C TYR A 45 -12.05 19.98 8.86
N GLY A 46 -13.23 20.07 8.24
CA GLY A 46 -14.18 21.16 8.44
C GLY A 46 -13.85 22.45 7.70
N PHE A 47 -12.82 22.47 6.85
CA PHE A 47 -12.57 23.60 5.96
C PHE A 47 -13.61 23.66 4.85
N ALA A 48 -13.98 24.88 4.44
CA ALA A 48 -14.95 25.12 3.37
C ALA A 48 -14.30 24.95 1.97
N THR A 49 -13.74 23.77 1.71
CA THR A 49 -13.14 23.37 0.44
C THR A 49 -14.00 22.31 -0.24
N PRO A 50 -14.04 22.22 -1.59
CA PRO A 50 -14.76 21.16 -2.29
C PRO A 50 -14.31 19.77 -1.83
N PRO A 51 -15.24 18.81 -1.62
CA PRO A 51 -14.85 17.46 -1.23
C PRO A 51 -14.09 16.75 -2.37
N ASN A 52 -13.01 16.07 -2.01
CA ASN A 52 -12.41 15.00 -2.82
C ASN A 52 -12.54 13.70 -2.02
N TYR A 53 -13.44 12.80 -2.43
CA TYR A 53 -13.64 11.52 -1.76
C TYR A 53 -12.48 10.53 -2.02
N ASN A 54 -11.73 10.74 -3.10
CA ASN A 54 -10.53 10.02 -3.49
C ASN A 54 -9.27 10.83 -3.12
N ASP A 55 -9.27 11.48 -1.96
CA ASP A 55 -8.14 12.28 -1.47
C ASP A 55 -6.90 11.45 -1.05
N HIS A 56 -7.04 10.13 -1.03
CA HIS A 56 -5.97 9.15 -0.79
C HIS A 56 -5.34 8.61 -2.08
N GLU A 57 -5.76 9.16 -3.21
CA GLU A 57 -5.54 8.67 -4.57
C GLU A 57 -4.77 9.71 -5.42
N LEU A 58 -3.86 10.47 -4.81
CA LEU A 58 -2.98 11.41 -5.51
C LEU A 58 -1.66 10.76 -5.93
N TYR A 59 -1.76 9.68 -6.71
CA TYR A 59 -0.66 8.81 -7.16
C TYR A 59 -0.18 9.13 -8.58
N CYS A 60 -0.06 10.41 -8.91
CA CYS A 60 0.46 10.88 -10.20
C CYS A 60 -0.34 10.36 -11.41
N GLY A 61 -1.60 9.96 -11.19
CA GLY A 61 -2.47 9.37 -12.20
C GLY A 61 -2.26 7.88 -12.50
N GLY A 62 -1.52 7.15 -11.65
CA GLY A 62 -1.23 5.72 -11.85
C GLY A 62 0.22 5.46 -12.26
N PHE A 63 0.80 4.37 -11.75
CA PHE A 63 2.16 3.95 -12.09
C PHE A 63 2.45 3.94 -13.60
N ASN A 64 1.59 3.31 -14.40
CA ASN A 64 1.79 3.24 -15.85
C ASN A 64 1.70 4.62 -16.52
N ARG A 65 0.75 5.48 -16.10
CA ARG A 65 0.62 6.83 -16.65
C ARG A 65 1.84 7.67 -16.30
N GLN A 66 2.32 7.59 -15.07
CA GLN A 66 3.52 8.28 -14.62
C GLN A 66 4.75 7.82 -15.42
N TRP A 67 5.06 6.53 -15.44
CA TRP A 67 6.35 6.04 -15.94
C TRP A 67 6.39 5.75 -17.43
N GLN A 68 5.30 5.24 -18.03
CA GLN A 68 5.28 4.88 -19.45
C GLN A 68 4.89 6.06 -20.34
N ARG A 69 3.98 6.92 -19.88
CA ARG A 69 3.49 8.05 -20.67
C ARG A 69 4.16 9.36 -20.30
N ASN A 70 4.33 9.63 -19.00
CA ASN A 70 4.83 10.90 -18.49
C ASN A 70 6.32 10.86 -18.13
N GLU A 71 7.06 9.82 -18.53
CA GLU A 71 8.51 9.71 -18.33
C GLU A 71 8.94 9.88 -16.85
N GLY A 72 8.13 9.35 -15.93
CA GLY A 72 8.35 9.46 -14.48
C GLY A 72 7.86 10.77 -13.86
N LYS A 73 7.41 11.73 -14.67
CA LYS A 73 6.95 13.05 -14.21
C LYS A 73 5.59 12.94 -13.52
N CYS A 74 5.42 13.77 -12.50
CA CYS A 74 4.21 13.87 -11.68
C CYS A 74 3.91 15.34 -11.40
N GLY A 75 2.63 15.69 -11.32
CA GLY A 75 2.20 17.02 -10.89
C GLY A 75 2.66 17.32 -9.46
N GLU A 76 2.91 18.58 -9.16
CA GLU A 76 3.50 19.05 -7.91
C GLU A 76 2.65 18.62 -6.70
N CYS A 77 1.33 18.54 -6.87
CA CYS A 77 0.39 18.15 -5.84
C CYS A 77 -0.27 16.78 -6.08
N GLY A 78 0.36 15.91 -6.89
CA GLY A 78 -0.02 14.49 -7.05
C GLY A 78 -0.99 14.19 -8.18
N ASP A 79 -1.41 15.23 -8.91
CA ASP A 79 -2.13 15.09 -10.17
C ASP A 79 -1.27 14.42 -11.27
N PRO A 80 -1.90 13.79 -12.28
CA PRO A 80 -1.17 13.34 -13.46
C PRO A 80 -0.45 14.50 -14.15
N PHE A 81 0.81 14.30 -14.53
CA PHE A 81 1.63 15.36 -15.12
C PHE A 81 1.05 15.95 -16.41
N ASP A 82 0.39 15.14 -17.23
CA ASP A 82 -0.27 15.51 -18.48
C ASP A 82 -1.69 16.09 -18.30
N ALA A 83 -2.15 16.31 -17.06
CA ALA A 83 -3.39 17.04 -16.81
C ALA A 83 -3.26 18.53 -17.21
N PRO A 84 -4.34 19.18 -17.67
CA PRO A 84 -4.35 20.62 -17.97
C PRO A 84 -3.90 21.46 -16.78
N LEU A 85 -3.19 22.56 -17.06
CA LEU A 85 -2.81 23.55 -16.05
C LEU A 85 -3.91 24.61 -15.86
N PRO A 86 -4.13 25.12 -14.62
CA PRO A 86 -3.61 24.58 -13.37
C PRO A 86 -4.21 23.19 -13.10
N ARG A 87 -3.38 22.24 -12.64
CA ARG A 87 -3.88 20.90 -12.30
C ARG A 87 -4.85 21.01 -11.12
N PRO A 88 -5.80 20.06 -10.95
CA PRO A 88 -6.86 20.21 -9.97
C PRO A 88 -6.43 20.49 -8.53
N HIS A 89 -5.28 19.97 -8.09
CA HIS A 89 -4.73 20.19 -6.74
C HIS A 89 -3.60 21.23 -6.71
N GLU A 90 -3.24 21.84 -7.83
CA GLU A 90 -2.35 23.00 -7.89
C GLU A 90 -3.11 24.30 -7.62
N PHE A 91 -2.38 25.37 -7.31
CA PHE A 91 -2.99 26.66 -7.00
C PHE A 91 -3.81 27.19 -8.20
N GLY A 92 -5.04 27.61 -7.95
CA GLY A 92 -6.01 27.97 -8.99
C GLY A 92 -6.79 26.81 -9.57
N GLY A 93 -6.45 25.55 -9.21
CA GLY A 93 -7.25 24.37 -9.52
C GLY A 93 -8.45 24.20 -8.59
N LYS A 94 -9.31 23.22 -8.91
CA LYS A 94 -10.57 22.92 -8.16
C LYS A 94 -10.37 22.81 -6.65
N TRP A 95 -9.29 22.17 -6.19
CA TRP A 95 -8.97 21.98 -4.77
C TRP A 95 -7.85 22.91 -4.28
N GLY A 96 -7.12 23.58 -5.17
CA GLY A 96 -6.06 24.53 -4.82
C GLY A 96 -6.55 25.96 -4.62
N GLN A 97 -7.48 26.13 -3.67
CA GLN A 97 -8.11 27.42 -3.36
C GLN A 97 -7.25 28.34 -2.46
N GLY A 98 -6.08 27.89 -1.99
CA GLY A 98 -5.18 28.69 -1.14
C GLY A 98 -5.64 28.83 0.31
N VAL A 99 -6.49 27.92 0.79
CA VAL A 99 -7.02 27.94 2.16
C VAL A 99 -5.94 27.58 3.16
N ILE A 100 -5.53 28.55 3.99
CA ILE A 100 -4.52 28.33 5.04
C ILE A 100 -5.05 27.38 6.11
N VAL A 101 -4.53 26.16 6.15
CA VAL A 101 -4.95 25.11 7.10
C VAL A 101 -4.16 25.14 8.41
N ARG A 102 -2.95 25.72 8.40
CA ARG A 102 -2.07 25.85 9.57
C ARG A 102 -1.23 27.11 9.53
N ARG A 103 -0.79 27.55 10.71
CA ARG A 103 0.11 28.68 10.91
C ARG A 103 1.27 28.26 11.80
N TYR A 104 2.50 28.51 11.39
CA TYR A 104 3.68 28.07 12.12
C TYR A 104 4.63 29.23 12.40
N LYS A 105 5.53 29.02 13.36
CA LYS A 105 6.65 29.93 13.57
C LYS A 105 7.88 29.46 12.80
N PRO A 106 8.69 30.37 12.25
CA PRO A 106 9.96 30.03 11.61
C PRO A 106 10.84 29.18 12.53
N GLY A 107 11.58 28.22 11.98
CA GLY A 107 12.54 27.39 12.72
C GLY A 107 11.95 26.39 13.72
N THR A 108 10.62 26.29 13.82
CA THR A 108 9.98 25.38 14.78
C THR A 108 9.83 23.96 14.24
N THR A 109 9.76 23.00 15.15
CA THR A 109 9.40 21.62 14.83
C THR A 109 7.87 21.49 14.74
N ILE A 110 7.37 21.13 13.56
CA ILE A 110 5.94 20.95 13.28
C ILE A 110 5.54 19.49 13.32
N THR A 111 4.24 19.24 13.53
CA THR A 111 3.65 17.91 13.42
C THR A 111 3.18 17.67 11.99
N LEU A 112 3.56 16.51 11.43
CA LEU A 112 3.09 16.03 10.15
C LEU A 112 2.39 14.69 10.36
N ARG A 113 1.24 14.46 9.74
CA ARG A 113 0.53 13.18 9.83
C ARG A 113 0.07 12.71 8.47
N VAL A 114 0.36 11.46 8.19
CA VAL A 114 0.01 10.78 6.95
C VAL A 114 -0.82 9.56 7.31
N GLU A 115 -1.99 9.43 6.69
CA GLU A 115 -2.79 8.22 6.76
C GLU A 115 -2.49 7.37 5.53
N LEU A 116 -1.96 6.16 5.71
CA LEU A 116 -1.91 5.14 4.67
C LEU A 116 -3.10 4.20 4.83
N THR A 117 -4.00 4.18 3.86
CA THR A 117 -5.08 3.18 3.79
C THR A 117 -4.59 1.87 3.16
N ALA A 118 -3.63 1.95 2.23
CA ALA A 118 -2.89 0.81 1.68
C ALA A 118 -1.40 1.14 1.62
N SER A 119 -0.59 0.50 2.47
CA SER A 119 0.86 0.73 2.53
C SER A 119 1.63 -0.08 1.50
N HIS A 120 2.49 0.60 0.75
CA HIS A 120 3.41 0.05 -0.24
C HIS A 120 4.89 0.13 0.21
N MET A 121 5.13 0.18 1.52
CA MET A 121 6.46 0.33 2.12
C MET A 121 7.16 1.61 1.63
N GLY A 122 8.44 1.62 1.25
CA GLY A 122 9.10 2.83 0.72
C GLY A 122 9.36 3.92 1.78
N TYR A 123 9.21 5.19 1.41
CA TYR A 123 9.50 6.32 2.30
C TYR A 123 8.74 7.61 1.97
N PHE A 124 8.54 8.45 2.98
CA PHE A 124 8.02 9.81 2.86
C PHE A 124 9.14 10.83 2.88
N GLU A 125 8.99 11.88 2.08
CA GLU A 125 9.74 13.13 2.15
C GLU A 125 8.75 14.28 2.30
N PHE A 126 9.19 15.34 2.97
CA PHE A 126 8.41 16.55 3.12
C PHE A 126 9.21 17.77 2.70
N ARG A 127 8.58 18.63 1.90
CA ARG A 127 9.18 19.87 1.40
C ARG A 127 8.29 21.05 1.73
N ILE A 128 8.86 22.24 1.77
CA ILE A 128 8.09 23.48 1.89
C ILE A 128 8.55 24.54 0.89
N CYS A 129 7.61 25.20 0.24
CA CYS A 129 7.87 26.31 -0.67
C CYS A 129 7.22 27.58 -0.10
N ASP A 130 7.94 28.71 -0.18
CA ASP A 130 7.49 30.04 0.25
C ASP A 130 6.57 30.73 -0.78
N ASN A 131 6.33 30.08 -1.92
CA ASN A 131 5.47 30.53 -3.00
C ASN A 131 4.26 29.60 -3.17
N VAL A 132 3.07 30.19 -3.26
CA VAL A 132 1.79 29.48 -3.41
C VAL A 132 1.72 28.58 -4.66
N GLN A 133 2.46 28.93 -5.72
CA GLN A 133 2.53 28.13 -6.94
C GLN A 133 3.27 26.80 -6.74
N ALA A 134 4.10 26.69 -5.70
CA ALA A 134 4.73 25.44 -5.26
C ALA A 134 5.41 24.63 -6.38
N LYS A 135 6.08 25.31 -7.32
CA LYS A 135 6.84 24.63 -8.36
C LYS A 135 7.95 23.79 -7.75
N GLN A 136 8.27 22.66 -8.38
CA GLN A 136 9.16 21.66 -7.79
C GLN A 136 10.53 22.24 -7.42
N ASP A 137 11.08 23.12 -8.25
CA ASP A 137 12.35 23.83 -7.97
C ASP A 137 12.29 24.69 -6.69
N CYS A 138 11.12 25.21 -6.32
CA CYS A 138 10.94 25.93 -5.06
C CYS A 138 10.85 24.97 -3.87
N LEU A 139 10.09 23.88 -4.03
CA LEU A 139 9.94 22.85 -3.00
C LEU A 139 11.27 22.17 -2.67
N ASP A 140 12.09 21.92 -3.69
CA ASP A 140 13.39 21.25 -3.55
C ASP A 140 14.44 22.11 -2.81
N LYS A 141 14.22 23.43 -2.67
CA LYS A 141 15.07 24.29 -1.83
C LYS A 141 14.97 23.95 -0.35
N HIS A 142 13.81 23.49 0.12
CA HIS A 142 13.57 23.23 1.53
C HIS A 142 13.02 21.81 1.76
N LEU A 143 13.89 20.82 1.57
CA LEU A 143 13.65 19.46 2.05
C LEU A 143 13.75 19.43 3.59
N MET A 144 12.64 19.15 4.27
CA MET A 144 12.56 19.22 5.72
C MET A 144 13.25 18.03 6.39
N ARG A 145 13.91 18.30 7.52
CA ARG A 145 14.52 17.27 8.36
C ARG A 145 13.50 16.68 9.31
N ILE A 146 13.38 15.36 9.33
CA ILE A 146 12.52 14.61 10.22
C ILE A 146 13.29 14.37 11.52
N VAL A 147 12.69 14.78 12.64
CA VAL A 147 13.24 14.70 14.00
C VAL A 147 12.86 13.39 14.65
N SER A 148 11.60 12.99 14.49
CA SER A 148 11.05 11.76 15.03
C SER A 148 9.78 11.37 14.30
N GLY A 149 9.34 10.13 14.48
CA GLY A 149 8.01 9.71 14.08
C GLY A 149 7.63 8.37 14.67
N THR A 150 6.33 8.10 14.71
CA THR A 150 5.72 6.89 15.24
C THR A 150 4.66 6.39 14.26
N PRO A 151 4.32 5.08 14.28
CA PRO A 151 4.88 4.00 15.10
C PRO A 151 6.15 3.35 14.53
N SER A 152 6.75 3.90 13.47
CA SER A 152 7.96 3.34 12.88
C SER A 152 9.18 3.56 13.76
N ILE A 153 9.99 2.50 13.92
CA ILE A 153 11.26 2.56 14.65
C ILE A 153 12.35 2.97 13.64
N PRO A 154 13.09 4.07 13.89
CA PRO A 154 14.21 4.47 13.03
C PRO A 154 15.32 3.42 13.00
N HIS A 155 15.87 3.15 11.81
CA HIS A 155 17.06 2.33 11.63
C HIS A 155 18.31 3.23 11.56
N PRO A 156 19.50 2.79 12.01
CA PRO A 156 20.73 3.60 11.95
C PRO A 156 21.11 4.15 10.56
N ASN A 157 20.69 3.45 9.51
CA ASN A 157 20.95 3.82 8.12
C ASN A 157 19.84 4.68 7.49
N ASP A 158 18.80 5.03 8.24
CA ASP A 158 17.71 5.87 7.73
C ASP A 158 18.20 7.31 7.50
N LEU A 159 17.85 7.87 6.35
CA LEU A 159 18.15 9.27 6.06
C LEU A 159 17.27 10.18 6.93
N LYS A 160 17.86 11.22 7.54
CA LYS A 160 17.14 12.19 8.37
C LYS A 160 16.08 13.00 7.61
N THR A 161 16.06 12.96 6.28
CA THR A 161 15.08 13.61 5.42
C THR A 161 13.96 12.66 4.98
N ARG A 162 14.01 11.39 5.40
CA ARG A 162 13.06 10.35 5.01
C ARG A 162 12.44 9.67 6.22
N PHE A 163 11.15 9.38 6.12
CA PHE A 163 10.44 8.55 7.08
C PHE A 163 9.99 7.26 6.41
N TYR A 164 10.26 6.12 7.03
CA TYR A 164 9.98 4.80 6.45
C TYR A 164 8.76 4.16 7.15
N PRO A 165 7.59 4.06 6.49
CA PRO A 165 6.35 3.55 7.09
C PRO A 165 6.32 2.01 7.18
N ARG A 166 7.15 1.43 8.05
CA ARG A 166 7.36 -0.03 8.18
C ARG A 166 6.20 -0.80 8.82
N ASN A 167 5.22 -0.12 9.41
CA ASN A 167 4.14 -0.75 10.16
C ASN A 167 2.85 -0.95 9.34
N GLY A 168 2.94 -0.93 8.01
CA GLY A 168 1.79 -1.15 7.12
C GLY A 168 0.80 0.02 7.09
N SER A 169 -0.46 -0.27 6.77
CA SER A 169 -1.54 0.73 6.65
C SER A 169 -1.99 1.25 8.00
N ARG A 170 -1.79 2.55 8.25
CA ARG A 170 -2.19 3.27 9.46
C ARG A 170 -1.88 4.76 9.35
N ILE A 171 -2.18 5.49 10.42
CA ILE A 171 -1.72 6.86 10.62
C ILE A 171 -0.29 6.84 11.17
N TYR A 172 0.56 7.64 10.53
CA TYR A 172 1.93 7.91 10.95
C TYR A 172 2.04 9.35 11.41
N ASP A 173 2.56 9.54 12.62
CA ASP A 173 2.79 10.86 13.21
C ASP A 173 4.28 11.16 13.16
N MET A 174 4.67 12.28 12.56
CA MET A 174 6.05 12.69 12.38
C MET A 174 6.26 14.11 12.91
N LYS A 175 7.50 14.41 13.28
CA LYS A 175 7.98 15.73 13.67
C LYS A 175 9.04 16.16 12.68
N ALA A 176 8.89 17.32 12.06
CA ALA A 176 9.85 17.85 11.10
C ALA A 176 10.20 19.31 11.39
N GLU A 177 11.42 19.72 11.06
CA GLU A 177 11.89 21.09 11.27
C GLU A 177 11.59 21.97 10.06
N LEU A 178 11.01 23.15 10.34
CA LEU A 178 10.92 24.24 9.40
C LEU A 178 12.25 24.99 9.29
N PRO A 179 12.59 25.56 8.12
CA PRO A 179 13.73 26.47 8.01
C PRO A 179 13.56 27.70 8.92
N ALA A 180 14.65 28.17 9.52
CA ALA A 180 14.63 29.26 10.49
C ALA A 180 14.39 30.64 9.87
N ASP A 181 14.76 30.79 8.60
CA ASP A 181 14.64 31.99 7.79
C ASP A 181 13.36 32.03 6.94
N LEU A 182 12.53 30.99 7.00
CA LEU A 182 11.29 30.90 6.24
C LEU A 182 10.20 31.81 6.83
N ASN A 183 9.71 32.75 6.03
CA ASN A 183 8.58 33.62 6.38
C ASN A 183 7.68 33.83 5.15
N CYS A 184 6.43 33.39 5.22
CA CYS A 184 5.50 33.41 4.09
C CYS A 184 4.03 33.38 4.54
N ASN A 185 3.18 34.16 3.87
CA ASN A 185 1.74 34.20 4.13
C ASN A 185 1.00 33.00 3.52
N ASN A 186 1.49 32.50 2.38
CA ASN A 186 0.93 31.39 1.63
C ASN A 186 2.09 30.47 1.17
N CYS A 187 2.56 29.65 2.10
CA CYS A 187 3.53 28.61 1.85
C CYS A 187 2.81 27.31 1.50
N VAL A 188 3.51 26.39 0.85
CA VAL A 188 2.97 25.06 0.51
C VAL A 188 3.87 23.97 1.05
N VAL A 189 3.32 23.13 1.92
CA VAL A 189 3.96 21.89 2.35
C VAL A 189 3.60 20.79 1.36
N GLN A 190 4.60 20.15 0.76
CA GLN A 190 4.43 18.97 -0.08
C GLN A 190 4.80 17.72 0.74
N TRP A 191 3.88 16.78 0.85
CA TRP A 191 4.20 15.39 1.16
C TRP A 191 4.49 14.67 -0.16
N LYS A 192 5.61 13.96 -0.23
CA LYS A 192 5.94 13.03 -1.30
C LYS A 192 6.12 11.64 -0.70
N TYR A 193 5.40 10.66 -1.20
CA TYR A 193 5.57 9.26 -0.86
C TYR A 193 6.08 8.50 -2.07
N VAL A 194 7.26 7.90 -1.95
CA VAL A 194 7.79 6.96 -2.94
C VAL A 194 7.56 5.56 -2.39
N ALA A 195 6.71 4.79 -3.06
CA ALA A 195 6.47 3.39 -2.74
C ALA A 195 7.76 2.57 -2.88
N GLY A 196 7.77 1.34 -2.35
CA GLY A 196 8.96 0.50 -2.34
C GLY A 196 8.67 -0.98 -2.56
N ASN A 197 7.56 -1.30 -3.23
CA ASN A 197 7.09 -2.67 -3.45
C ASN A 197 7.37 -3.19 -4.86
N ASN A 198 7.74 -2.34 -5.83
CA ASN A 198 8.08 -2.79 -7.17
C ASN A 198 9.53 -3.29 -7.23
N TRP A 199 9.77 -4.35 -8.00
CA TRP A 199 11.12 -4.79 -8.32
C TRP A 199 11.70 -3.97 -9.48
N GLY A 200 12.97 -3.59 -9.38
CA GLY A 200 13.68 -2.90 -10.45
C GLY A 200 15.19 -2.92 -10.25
N ILE A 201 15.89 -2.24 -11.15
CA ILE A 201 17.36 -2.15 -11.13
C ILE A 201 17.78 -1.00 -10.23
N CYS A 202 18.64 -1.30 -9.27
CA CYS A 202 19.25 -0.35 -8.35
C CYS A 202 20.42 0.39 -9.02
N PRO A 203 20.92 1.50 -8.44
CA PRO A 203 22.05 2.26 -9.02
C PRO A 203 23.35 1.47 -9.18
N ASP A 204 23.54 0.40 -8.40
CA ASP A 204 24.68 -0.51 -8.47
C ASP A 204 24.54 -1.58 -9.57
N GLY A 205 23.44 -1.55 -10.34
CA GLY A 205 23.12 -2.50 -11.40
C GLY A 205 22.45 -3.79 -10.92
N ASN A 206 22.34 -4.02 -9.60
CA ASN A 206 21.66 -5.19 -9.06
C ASN A 206 20.14 -4.99 -9.06
N GLY A 207 19.41 -6.09 -9.17
CA GLY A 207 17.95 -6.06 -9.13
C GLY A 207 17.38 -6.33 -7.74
N ALA A 208 16.53 -5.43 -7.23
CA ALA A 208 15.89 -5.60 -5.93
C ALA A 208 14.50 -4.95 -5.85
N VAL A 209 13.73 -5.35 -4.83
CA VAL A 209 12.46 -4.70 -4.48
C VAL A 209 12.74 -3.30 -3.91
N GLY A 210 11.96 -2.32 -4.35
CA GLY A 210 12.12 -0.91 -4.00
C GLY A 210 13.10 -0.14 -4.88
N CYS A 211 13.71 -0.80 -5.88
CA CYS A 211 14.60 -0.18 -6.85
C CYS A 211 13.90 0.12 -8.18
N GLY A 212 14.50 1.01 -8.98
CA GLY A 212 13.92 1.47 -10.24
C GLY A 212 12.63 2.28 -10.06
N PRO A 213 11.80 2.38 -11.10
CA PRO A 213 10.50 3.06 -11.06
C PRO A 213 9.58 2.55 -9.95
N GLN A 214 9.09 3.46 -9.10
CA GLN A 214 8.13 3.18 -8.04
C GLN A 214 6.89 4.06 -8.20
N GLU A 215 5.74 3.61 -7.69
CA GLU A 215 4.56 4.48 -7.59
C GLU A 215 4.87 5.67 -6.66
N GLU A 216 4.53 6.88 -7.10
CA GLU A 216 4.69 8.09 -6.30
C GLU A 216 3.32 8.66 -5.93
N PHE A 217 3.19 9.15 -4.70
CA PHE A 217 2.06 9.97 -4.25
C PHE A 217 2.57 11.34 -3.86
N ARG A 218 1.78 12.38 -4.13
CA ARG A 218 2.06 13.72 -3.64
C ARG A 218 0.80 14.39 -3.12
N ALA A 219 0.95 15.24 -2.12
CA ALA A 219 -0.14 16.10 -1.65
C ALA A 219 0.42 17.44 -1.18
N CYS A 220 -0.33 18.51 -1.43
CA CYS A 220 0.03 19.87 -1.03
C CYS A 220 -0.92 20.38 0.05
N ALA A 221 -0.39 21.09 1.05
CA ALA A 221 -1.17 21.79 2.06
C ALA A 221 -0.74 23.26 2.14
N ASP A 222 -1.70 24.19 2.13
CA ASP A 222 -1.44 25.63 2.20
C ASP A 222 -1.32 26.07 3.67
N VAL A 223 -0.20 26.69 4.04
CA VAL A 223 0.12 27.11 5.41
C VAL A 223 0.69 28.52 5.44
N SER A 224 0.74 29.15 6.61
CA SER A 224 1.53 30.37 6.83
C SER A 224 2.68 30.09 7.80
N VAL A 225 3.77 30.83 7.64
CA VAL A 225 4.92 30.81 8.54
C VAL A 225 5.30 32.25 8.85
N GLY A 226 5.31 32.64 10.12
CA GLY A 226 5.74 33.98 10.51
C GLY A 226 5.79 34.21 12.02
N GLU A 227 6.52 35.23 12.46
CA GLU A 227 6.72 35.54 13.90
C GLU A 227 5.41 35.87 14.64
N LYS A 228 4.47 36.49 13.92
CA LYS A 228 3.14 36.85 14.44
C LYS A 228 2.19 35.67 14.52
N ASP A 229 2.53 34.54 13.90
CA ASP A 229 1.71 33.34 13.97
C ASP A 229 1.88 32.72 15.36
N GLY A 230 0.79 32.74 16.15
CA GLY A 230 0.72 32.05 17.43
C GLY A 230 1.00 30.58 17.22
N GLN A 231 1.71 29.96 18.17
CA GLN A 231 2.18 28.57 18.10
C GLN A 231 1.01 27.61 17.83
N ASP A 232 0.66 27.35 16.56
CA ASP A 232 -0.34 26.36 16.18
C ASP A 232 0.31 24.96 16.24
N ASN A 233 0.98 24.69 17.36
CA ASN A 233 1.22 23.34 17.89
C ASN A 233 -0.10 22.75 18.42
N ARG A 234 -1.25 23.17 17.88
CA ARG A 234 -2.54 22.62 18.24
C ARG A 234 -2.52 21.13 17.98
N THR A 235 -3.22 20.41 18.84
CA THR A 235 -3.55 19.02 18.63
C THR A 235 -4.02 18.85 17.19
N PRO A 236 -3.50 17.86 16.44
CA PRO A 236 -4.21 17.25 15.34
C PRO A 236 -5.68 17.63 15.16
N LEU A 237 -6.04 18.30 14.05
CA LEU A 237 -7.47 18.50 13.78
C LEU A 237 -8.15 17.13 13.71
N ARG A 238 -9.30 17.02 14.37
CA ARG A 238 -10.15 15.82 14.29
C ARG A 238 -11.06 15.96 13.06
N PRO A 239 -11.32 14.86 12.32
CA PRO A 239 -12.30 14.89 11.25
C PRO A 239 -13.65 15.39 11.76
N GLY A 240 -14.31 16.25 10.98
CA GLY A 240 -15.62 16.83 11.29
C GLY A 240 -15.62 18.07 12.22
N GLN A 241 -14.48 18.47 12.78
CA GLN A 241 -14.40 19.71 13.55
C GLN A 241 -14.29 20.91 12.59
N LYS A 242 -15.24 21.86 12.64
CA LYS A 242 -15.09 23.14 11.94
C LYS A 242 -14.01 23.99 12.64
N PRO A 243 -12.88 24.32 11.98
CA PRO A 243 -11.89 25.22 12.57
C PRO A 243 -12.50 26.62 12.69
N THR A 244 -12.23 27.32 13.79
CA THR A 244 -12.64 28.72 13.94
C THR A 244 -11.92 29.55 12.88
N PRO A 245 -12.64 30.20 11.94
CA PRO A 245 -12.01 31.04 10.95
C PRO A 245 -11.29 32.19 11.65
N THR A 246 -9.96 32.24 11.54
CA THR A 246 -9.17 33.37 12.10
C THR A 246 -9.09 34.53 11.11
N ARG A 247 -9.55 34.33 9.87
CA ARG A 247 -9.80 35.38 8.88
C ARG A 247 -10.76 34.84 7.82
N ALA A 248 -11.86 35.57 7.57
CA ALA A 248 -12.76 35.27 6.47
C ALA A 248 -12.00 35.42 5.14
N PRO A 249 -12.29 34.59 4.12
CA PRO A 249 -11.95 34.92 2.75
C PRO A 249 -12.56 36.29 2.43
N ASP A 250 -11.80 37.17 1.78
CA ASP A 250 -12.33 38.41 1.24
C ASP A 250 -13.31 38.02 0.12
N SER A 251 -14.58 37.89 0.47
CA SER A 251 -15.67 37.49 -0.41
C SER A 251 -16.38 38.74 -0.87
N SER A 252 -15.72 39.55 -1.69
CA SER A 252 -16.38 40.51 -2.57
C SER A 252 -16.66 39.84 -3.91
N THR A 253 -17.49 38.80 -3.88
CA THR A 253 -18.31 38.44 -5.05
C THR A 253 -19.64 37.97 -4.52
N GLU A 254 -20.62 38.81 -4.78
CA GLU A 254 -22.05 38.65 -4.55
C GLU A 254 -22.53 37.29 -5.11
N PRO A 255 -23.34 36.51 -4.38
CA PRO A 255 -23.89 35.28 -4.92
C PRO A 255 -24.96 35.63 -5.95
N ALA A 256 -24.70 35.30 -7.21
CA ALA A 256 -25.77 35.21 -8.20
C ALA A 256 -26.71 34.05 -7.78
N GLU A 257 -27.95 34.43 -7.55
CA GLU A 257 -29.08 33.61 -7.21
C GLU A 257 -29.45 32.68 -8.39
N GLY A 258 -29.63 31.39 -8.10
CA GLY A 258 -30.35 30.46 -8.96
C GLY A 258 -29.49 29.53 -9.81
N GLU A 259 -29.02 28.44 -9.22
CA GLU A 259 -28.95 27.16 -9.95
C GLU A 259 -29.14 26.01 -8.97
N GLU A 260 -30.16 25.20 -9.24
CA GLU A 260 -30.55 24.05 -8.41
C GLU A 260 -29.44 22.98 -8.36
N PRO A 261 -29.35 22.19 -7.27
CA PRO A 261 -28.35 21.14 -7.17
C PRO A 261 -28.68 20.01 -8.15
N ILE A 262 -27.84 19.83 -9.16
CA ILE A 262 -27.82 18.61 -9.96
C ILE A 262 -27.27 17.49 -9.07
N GLU A 263 -28.13 16.57 -8.64
CA GLU A 263 -27.74 15.28 -8.08
C GLU A 263 -26.94 14.51 -9.14
N GLU A 264 -25.61 14.52 -9.06
CA GLU A 264 -24.79 13.60 -9.84
C GLU A 264 -24.97 12.19 -9.30
N GLU A 265 -25.77 11.38 -10.01
CA GLU A 265 -25.84 9.95 -9.77
C GLU A 265 -24.45 9.31 -9.83
N PRO A 266 -24.16 8.31 -8.97
CA PRO A 266 -22.88 7.62 -8.98
C PRO A 266 -22.60 7.03 -10.37
N PRO A 267 -21.32 6.96 -10.80
CA PRO A 267 -20.98 6.56 -12.15
C PRO A 267 -21.60 5.20 -12.45
N LYS A 268 -22.53 5.19 -13.41
CA LYS A 268 -23.18 3.98 -13.90
C LYS A 268 -22.09 3.08 -14.46
N GLY A 269 -21.68 2.10 -13.66
CA GLY A 269 -20.81 1.02 -14.08
C GLY A 269 -21.30 0.48 -15.43
N VAL A 270 -20.35 0.22 -16.33
CA VAL A 270 -20.62 -0.13 -17.72
C VAL A 270 -21.72 -1.21 -17.77
N LYS A 271 -22.88 -0.89 -18.37
CA LYS A 271 -24.15 -1.67 -18.26
C LYS A 271 -24.03 -3.16 -18.62
N TYR A 272 -22.93 -3.52 -19.26
CA TYR A 272 -22.65 -4.86 -19.77
C TYR A 272 -21.82 -5.70 -18.78
N MET A 273 -21.21 -5.13 -17.73
CA MET A 273 -20.34 -5.87 -16.80
C MET A 273 -21.08 -6.96 -16.04
N GLY A 274 -22.29 -6.68 -15.53
CA GLY A 274 -23.12 -7.68 -14.86
C GLY A 274 -23.50 -8.86 -15.78
N PRO A 275 -24.09 -8.60 -16.96
CA PRO A 275 -24.37 -9.64 -17.95
C PRO A 275 -23.13 -10.40 -18.41
N LEU A 276 -21.98 -9.73 -18.58
CA LEU A 276 -20.74 -10.34 -19.07
C LEU A 276 -20.14 -11.28 -18.01
N VAL A 277 -20.15 -10.88 -16.73
CA VAL A 277 -19.76 -11.76 -15.61
C VAL A 277 -20.71 -12.95 -15.50
N ALA A 278 -22.02 -12.76 -15.67
CA ALA A 278 -22.99 -13.84 -15.64
C ALA A 278 -22.81 -14.83 -16.81
N ILE A 279 -22.56 -14.34 -18.02
CA ILE A 279 -22.31 -15.17 -19.21
C ILE A 279 -21.00 -15.94 -19.06
N MET A 280 -19.93 -15.31 -18.57
CA MET A 280 -18.65 -15.99 -18.30
C MET A 280 -18.78 -17.03 -17.19
N SER A 281 -19.52 -16.74 -16.13
CA SER A 281 -19.79 -17.70 -15.06
C SER A 281 -20.60 -18.89 -15.57
N LEU A 282 -21.64 -18.65 -16.38
CA LEU A 282 -22.44 -19.70 -17.00
C LEU A 282 -21.63 -20.55 -17.97
N PHE A 283 -20.78 -19.93 -18.79
CA PHE A 283 -19.89 -20.63 -19.71
C PHE A 283 -18.93 -21.57 -18.96
N LEU A 284 -18.30 -21.10 -17.88
CA LEU A 284 -17.41 -21.94 -17.06
C LEU A 284 -18.15 -23.11 -16.41
N VAL A 285 -19.37 -22.89 -15.92
CA VAL A 285 -20.23 -23.95 -15.36
C VAL A 285 -20.59 -24.98 -16.45
N LEU A 286 -20.97 -24.54 -17.65
CA LEU A 286 -21.29 -25.41 -18.77
C LEU A 286 -20.07 -26.20 -19.26
N CYS A 287 -18.88 -25.58 -19.31
CA CYS A 287 -17.63 -26.28 -19.60
C CYS A 287 -17.32 -27.35 -18.54
N GLY A 288 -17.58 -27.07 -17.26
CA GLY A 288 -17.45 -28.04 -16.17
C GLY A 288 -18.39 -29.24 -16.35
N PHE A 289 -19.67 -28.99 -16.64
CA PHE A 289 -20.64 -30.07 -16.92
C PHE A 289 -20.31 -30.85 -18.18
N ALA A 290 -19.88 -30.19 -19.25
CA ALA A 290 -19.44 -30.85 -20.48
C ALA A 290 -18.22 -31.75 -20.22
N ALA A 291 -17.24 -31.29 -19.43
CA ALA A 291 -16.08 -32.08 -19.05
C ALA A 291 -16.50 -33.32 -18.23
N LEU A 292 -17.43 -33.17 -17.27
CA LEU A 292 -17.97 -34.29 -16.49
C LEU A 292 -18.76 -35.27 -17.34
N TYR A 293 -19.59 -34.77 -18.26
CA TYR A 293 -20.36 -35.57 -19.20
C TYR A 293 -19.44 -36.38 -20.12
N ILE A 294 -18.46 -35.72 -20.74
CA ILE A 294 -17.45 -36.36 -21.59
C ILE A 294 -16.64 -37.40 -20.79
N TYR A 295 -16.28 -37.10 -19.55
CA TYR A 295 -15.54 -38.04 -18.69
C TYR A 295 -16.36 -39.29 -18.34
N HIS A 296 -17.64 -39.15 -18.00
CA HIS A 296 -18.49 -40.28 -17.61
C HIS A 296 -19.03 -41.08 -18.80
N TYR A 297 -19.46 -40.42 -19.88
CA TYR A 297 -20.11 -41.06 -21.03
C TYR A 297 -19.13 -41.39 -22.17
N HIS A 298 -18.14 -40.53 -22.43
CA HIS A 298 -17.14 -40.74 -23.48
C HIS A 298 -15.76 -41.19 -22.95
N GLY A 299 -15.61 -41.34 -21.63
CA GLY A 299 -14.36 -41.73 -20.99
C GLY A 299 -13.79 -43.07 -21.48
N GLY A 300 -14.62 -43.98 -22.00
CA GLY A 300 -14.17 -45.21 -22.65
C GLY A 300 -13.47 -44.97 -24.00
N ARG A 301 -14.06 -44.12 -24.86
CA ARG A 301 -13.51 -43.75 -26.18
C ARG A 301 -12.27 -42.87 -26.06
N ILE A 302 -12.24 -41.96 -25.08
CA ILE A 302 -11.08 -41.10 -24.81
C ILE A 302 -9.89 -41.93 -24.29
N LYS A 303 -10.15 -42.92 -23.43
CA LYS A 303 -9.11 -43.88 -23.01
C LYS A 303 -8.62 -44.77 -24.15
N ALA A 304 -9.44 -45.04 -25.16
CA ALA A 304 -9.02 -45.77 -26.36
C ALA A 304 -8.13 -44.88 -27.26
N LEU A 305 -8.52 -43.61 -27.46
CA LEU A 305 -7.76 -42.64 -28.23
C LEU A 305 -6.40 -42.30 -27.58
N MET A 306 -6.36 -42.11 -26.25
CA MET A 306 -5.10 -41.86 -25.54
C MET A 306 -4.15 -43.07 -25.55
N ARG A 307 -4.71 -44.30 -25.52
CA ARG A 307 -3.90 -45.54 -25.66
C ARG A 307 -3.34 -45.68 -27.06
N TRP A 308 -4.15 -45.38 -28.09
CA TRP A 308 -3.71 -45.35 -29.48
C TRP A 308 -2.60 -44.32 -29.73
N ASN A 309 -2.68 -43.13 -29.15
CA ASN A 309 -1.61 -42.13 -29.23
C ASN A 309 -0.34 -42.59 -28.49
N ARG A 310 -0.47 -43.25 -27.33
CA ARG A 310 0.67 -43.78 -26.57
C ARG A 310 1.38 -44.93 -27.29
N GLU A 311 0.64 -45.78 -28.00
CA GLU A 311 1.18 -46.86 -28.83
C GLU A 311 1.89 -46.33 -30.09
N LYS A 312 1.42 -45.22 -30.68
CA LYS A 312 2.14 -44.52 -31.76
C LYS A 312 3.48 -43.95 -31.29
N THR A 313 3.53 -43.37 -30.09
CA THR A 313 4.78 -42.84 -29.52
C THR A 313 5.77 -43.97 -29.20
N GLN A 314 5.30 -45.15 -28.79
CA GLN A 314 6.17 -46.32 -28.55
C GLN A 314 6.67 -46.99 -29.84
N LYS A 315 5.85 -47.06 -30.90
CA LYS A 315 6.26 -47.65 -32.19
C LYS A 315 7.23 -46.78 -32.99
N SER A 316 7.32 -45.48 -32.69
CA SER A 316 8.31 -44.59 -33.33
C SER A 316 9.71 -44.66 -32.70
N GLY A 317 9.91 -45.45 -31.63
CA GLY A 317 11.17 -45.52 -30.87
C GLY A 317 11.91 -46.86 -30.95
N HIS A 318 11.56 -47.75 -31.88
CA HIS A 318 12.22 -49.06 -32.03
C HIS A 318 12.52 -49.36 -33.50
N ALA A 319 13.56 -48.71 -34.03
CA ALA A 319 14.22 -49.10 -35.26
C ALA A 319 15.71 -48.79 -35.14
N THR A 320 16.48 -49.71 -34.53
CA THR A 320 17.92 -49.92 -34.78
C THR A 320 18.34 -51.24 -34.12
N GLU A 321 18.78 -52.19 -34.94
CA GLU A 321 19.36 -53.48 -34.52
C GLU A 321 20.72 -53.30 -33.81
N PRO A 322 21.18 -54.28 -33.00
CA PRO A 322 22.59 -54.39 -32.66
C PRO A 322 23.25 -55.67 -33.22
N ILE A 323 24.35 -55.47 -33.95
CA ILE A 323 25.33 -56.49 -34.32
C ILE A 323 26.40 -56.59 -33.21
N ALA A 324 26.66 -57.83 -32.80
CA ALA A 324 27.87 -58.42 -32.22
C ALA A 324 28.57 -57.81 -30.99
N ASN A 325 28.68 -58.63 -29.94
CA ASN A 325 29.74 -58.59 -28.93
C ASN A 325 30.88 -59.53 -29.36
N MET A 326 32.12 -59.04 -29.35
CA MET A 326 33.33 -59.82 -29.14
C MET A 326 34.06 -59.26 -27.91
N VAL A 327 34.12 -60.11 -26.87
CA VAL A 327 35.18 -60.31 -25.86
C VAL A 327 35.88 -59.07 -25.26
N ALA A 328 35.69 -58.89 -23.96
CA ALA A 328 36.52 -58.08 -23.08
C ALA A 328 37.57 -58.94 -22.33
N PRO A 329 38.67 -58.32 -21.86
CA PRO A 329 39.27 -58.75 -20.58
C PRO A 329 39.46 -57.59 -19.58
N GLN A 330 38.93 -57.85 -18.38
CA GLN A 330 39.48 -57.69 -17.03
C GLN A 330 40.38 -56.50 -16.58
N TYR A 331 39.82 -55.84 -15.55
CA TYR A 331 40.36 -55.56 -14.19
C TYR A 331 41.39 -54.43 -13.96
N GLY A 332 41.04 -53.54 -13.02
CA GLY A 332 41.92 -52.56 -12.38
C GLY A 332 41.16 -51.50 -11.58
N ASP A 333 40.71 -51.88 -10.37
CA ASP A 333 40.15 -50.98 -9.34
C ASP A 333 41.18 -49.95 -8.83
N VAL A 334 40.70 -48.77 -8.37
CA VAL A 334 40.83 -48.21 -7.00
C VAL A 334 40.46 -46.70 -7.02
N GLU A 335 39.16 -46.46 -6.82
CA GLU A 335 38.52 -45.59 -5.81
C GLU A 335 39.29 -44.40 -5.17
N ALA A 336 38.71 -43.19 -5.28
CA ALA A 336 38.67 -42.21 -4.17
C ALA A 336 37.66 -41.07 -4.39
N ASN A 337 36.59 -41.11 -3.59
CA ASN A 337 35.94 -39.98 -2.88
C ASN A 337 35.16 -38.90 -3.67
N ALA A 338 33.83 -39.08 -3.71
CA ALA A 338 32.88 -37.97 -3.63
C ALA A 338 31.85 -38.25 -2.49
N PRO A 339 31.44 -37.25 -1.69
CA PRO A 339 30.70 -37.49 -0.45
C PRO A 339 29.25 -37.90 -0.72
N VAL A 340 28.80 -38.95 -0.03
CA VAL A 340 27.39 -39.37 -0.01
C VAL A 340 26.59 -38.40 0.88
N PRO A 341 25.50 -37.77 0.39
CA PRO A 341 24.66 -36.93 1.23
C PRO A 341 23.90 -37.78 2.27
N PRO A 342 23.74 -37.30 3.52
CA PRO A 342 23.11 -38.08 4.57
C PRO A 342 21.62 -38.32 4.30
N PRO A 343 21.06 -39.44 4.81
CA PRO A 343 19.65 -39.78 4.62
C PRO A 343 18.75 -38.74 5.29
N ARG A 344 17.84 -38.18 4.51
CA ARG A 344 16.83 -37.21 4.95
C ARG A 344 15.89 -37.90 5.96
N THR A 345 16.07 -37.61 7.25
CA THR A 345 15.12 -38.00 8.29
C THR A 345 13.78 -37.30 8.06
N LYS A 346 12.68 -38.06 8.14
CA LYS A 346 11.32 -37.53 8.08
C LYS A 346 11.09 -36.60 9.27
N ARG A 347 10.76 -35.34 9.00
CA ARG A 347 10.33 -34.37 10.01
C ARG A 347 9.04 -34.86 10.66
N ILE A 348 9.09 -35.19 11.94
CA ILE A 348 7.91 -35.44 12.79
C ILE A 348 7.21 -34.10 12.97
N SER A 349 6.15 -33.83 12.19
CA SER A 349 5.42 -32.56 12.23
C SER A 349 4.13 -32.60 13.05
N ASN A 350 3.87 -33.66 13.81
CA ASN A 350 2.59 -33.84 14.51
C ASN A 350 2.69 -33.95 16.05
N GLN A 351 3.85 -33.71 16.68
CA GLN A 351 3.98 -33.71 18.14
C GLN A 351 4.29 -32.35 18.78
N ILE A 352 4.48 -31.28 18.00
CA ILE A 352 4.73 -29.93 18.54
C ILE A 352 3.42 -29.13 18.69
N ARG A 353 2.32 -29.57 18.08
CA ARG A 353 1.01 -28.91 18.23
C ARG A 353 0.30 -29.18 19.56
N ASP A 354 0.74 -30.19 20.31
CA ASP A 354 0.09 -30.56 21.58
C ASP A 354 0.79 -30.03 22.83
N ILE A 355 1.97 -29.39 22.70
CA ILE A 355 2.67 -28.76 23.84
C ILE A 355 2.29 -27.28 23.99
N ASP A 356 2.09 -26.55 22.88
CA ASP A 356 1.66 -25.13 22.94
C ASP A 356 0.19 -24.94 23.34
N ALA A 357 -0.62 -26.00 23.33
CA ALA A 357 -2.02 -25.94 23.76
C ALA A 357 -2.21 -26.12 25.28
N GLN A 358 -1.16 -26.46 26.03
CA GLN A 358 -1.24 -26.69 27.47
C GLN A 358 -0.67 -25.56 28.35
N GLU A 359 0.08 -24.59 27.79
CA GLU A 359 0.54 -23.42 28.57
C GLU A 359 -0.42 -22.22 28.57
N SER A 360 -1.48 -22.23 27.75
CA SER A 360 -2.45 -21.13 27.71
C SER A 360 -3.70 -21.32 28.59
N SER A 361 -3.71 -22.30 29.51
CA SER A 361 -4.88 -22.59 30.36
C SER A 361 -4.68 -22.45 31.88
N VAL A 362 -3.55 -21.89 32.35
CA VAL A 362 -3.40 -21.49 33.75
C VAL A 362 -3.19 -19.98 33.85
N LEU A 363 -4.30 -19.26 34.05
CA LEU A 363 -4.47 -18.01 34.83
C LEU A 363 -5.76 -17.29 34.37
N SER A 364 -6.90 -17.94 34.56
CA SER A 364 -8.16 -17.25 34.79
C SER A 364 -8.51 -17.45 36.26
N GLY A 365 -8.37 -16.37 37.04
CA GLY A 365 -8.61 -16.35 38.48
C GLY A 365 -8.91 -14.93 38.94
N SER A 366 -10.18 -14.54 38.78
CA SER A 366 -10.97 -13.72 39.70
C SER A 366 -10.27 -12.54 40.41
N THR A 367 -10.70 -11.30 40.15
CA THR A 367 -11.45 -10.53 41.17
C THR A 367 -12.04 -9.20 40.68
N LYS A 368 -13.33 -9.11 40.92
CA LYS A 368 -14.20 -7.96 41.20
C LYS A 368 -13.57 -6.55 41.29
N ARG A 369 -14.26 -5.66 40.56
CA ARG A 369 -14.34 -4.20 40.66
C ARG A 369 -14.64 -3.69 42.09
N GLN A 370 -13.92 -2.66 42.54
CA GLN A 370 -14.41 -1.66 43.50
C GLN A 370 -13.78 -0.28 43.17
N SER A 371 -14.65 0.73 43.10
CA SER A 371 -14.36 2.16 42.95
C SER A 371 -14.09 2.82 44.32
N PRO A 372 -13.62 4.08 44.38
CA PRO A 372 -12.65 4.53 45.38
C PRO A 372 -13.29 5.09 46.66
N LEU A 373 -12.57 4.97 47.78
CA LEU A 373 -12.84 5.67 49.04
C LEU A 373 -11.69 6.63 49.34
N GLU A 374 -12.08 7.88 49.63
CA GLU A 374 -11.26 9.01 50.03
C GLU A 374 -10.33 8.67 51.19
N ILE A 375 -9.07 9.11 51.10
CA ILE A 375 -8.16 9.15 52.24
C ILE A 375 -8.10 10.58 52.75
N THR A 376 -8.79 10.79 53.87
CA THR A 376 -8.70 11.97 54.73
C THR A 376 -7.31 12.04 55.36
N VAL A 377 -6.63 13.18 55.17
CA VAL A 377 -5.38 13.51 55.87
C VAL A 377 -5.72 13.92 57.31
N SER A 378 -5.33 13.09 58.28
CA SER A 378 -5.29 13.47 59.70
C SER A 378 -3.85 13.77 60.10
N ARG A 379 -3.60 15.04 60.43
CA ARG A 379 -2.34 15.54 61.00
C ARG A 379 -2.51 15.53 62.52
N GLN A 380 -1.63 14.85 63.25
CA GLN A 380 -1.47 15.05 64.70
C GLN A 380 -0.03 15.47 65.04
N PRO A 381 0.16 16.21 66.14
CA PRO A 381 1.33 17.04 66.38
C PRO A 381 2.39 16.33 67.22
N SER A 382 3.66 16.59 66.93
CA SER A 382 4.77 16.40 67.88
C SER A 382 5.33 17.78 68.20
N GLY A 383 5.10 18.25 69.41
CA GLY A 383 5.76 19.41 69.98
C GLY A 383 7.08 19.05 70.66
N MET A 384 7.85 20.11 70.90
CA MET A 384 8.90 20.31 71.92
C MET A 384 10.11 19.37 71.88
N ASP A 385 11.26 19.88 71.45
CA ASP A 385 12.20 20.63 72.33
C ASP A 385 13.02 21.65 71.51
#